data_AF-A0A1K9ZM60-F1
#
_entry.id   AF-A0A1K9ZM60-F1
#
_cell.length_a   1.000
_cell.length_b   1.000
_cell.length_c   1.000
_cell.angle_alpha   90.00
_cell.angle_beta   90.00
_cell.angle_gamma   90.00
#
_symmetry.space_group_name_H-M   'P 1'
#
loop_
_entity.id
_entity.type
_entity.pdbx_description
1 polymer ?
#
loop_
_entity_poly.entity_id
_entity_poly.type
_entity_poly.pdbx_seq_one_letter_code
_entity_poly.pdbx_strand_id
1 'polypeptide(L)'
;MLAGALLGAGAGAAVALRQVSLHVIPRTPHYGAPFLGIHFYTWAFITFAVIIAGTAIMMAFSAQYEKIKYVPFSMQTGIAKIAIIAVILITASNMLNAFAECGPYKCSGDPVSYWLFS
;
A
#
# COMPACT_ATOMS: atom_id res chain seq x y z
N MET A 1 14.71 -9.88 -4.28
CA MET A 1 13.25 -9.62 -4.33
C MET A 1 12.70 -9.22 -2.97
N LEU A 2 12.96 -9.99 -1.90
CA LEU A 2 12.45 -9.71 -0.54
C LEU A 2 12.90 -8.35 0.05
N ALA A 3 14.16 -7.93 -0.20
CA ALA A 3 14.65 -6.64 0.28
C ALA A 3 13.86 -5.43 -0.27
N GLY A 4 13.45 -5.47 -1.54
CA GLY A 4 12.62 -4.41 -2.14
C GLY A 4 11.22 -4.37 -1.53
N ALA A 5 10.65 -5.53 -1.19
CA ALA A 5 9.35 -5.61 -0.51
C ALA A 5 9.42 -5.01 0.90
N LEU A 6 10.50 -5.25 1.64
CA LEU A 6 10.75 -4.65 2.95
C LEU A 6 10.86 -3.13 2.88
N LEU A 7 11.65 -2.59 1.94
CA LEU A 7 11.80 -1.15 1.77
C LEU A 7 10.47 -0.49 1.38
N GLY A 8 9.73 -1.09 0.43
CA GLY A 8 8.43 -0.61 0.01
C GLY A 8 7.39 -0.64 1.15
N ALA A 9 7.34 -1.74 1.90
CA ALA A 9 6.43 -1.88 3.03
C ALA A 9 6.78 -0.93 4.18
N GLY A 10 8.07 -0.71 4.45
CA GLY A 10 8.53 0.28 5.44
C GLY A 10 8.13 1.71 5.08
N ALA A 11 8.32 2.10 3.82
CA ALA A 11 7.87 3.41 3.34
C ALA A 11 6.35 3.56 3.44
N GLY A 12 5.59 2.54 3.03
CA GLY A 12 4.13 2.50 3.16
C GLY A 12 3.66 2.60 4.62
N ALA A 13 4.30 1.87 5.53
CA ALA A 13 4.01 1.91 6.96
C ALA A 13 4.25 3.32 7.54
N ALA A 14 5.32 4.01 7.14
CA ALA A 14 5.61 5.37 7.60
C ALA A 14 4.51 6.37 7.16
N VAL A 15 4.04 6.25 5.92
CA VAL A 15 2.95 7.10 5.40
C VAL A 15 1.62 6.80 6.11
N ALA A 16 1.29 5.52 6.31
CA ALA A 16 0.09 5.12 7.04
C ALA A 16 0.15 5.57 8.51
N LEU A 17 1.30 5.42 9.16
CA LEU A 17 1.52 5.85 10.55
C LEU A 17 1.33 7.36 10.69
N ARG A 18 1.81 8.16 9.74
CA ARG A 18 1.51 9.60 9.73
C ARG A 18 0.00 9.85 9.79
N GLN A 19 -0.78 9.14 8.98
CA GLN A 19 -2.23 9.33 8.94
C GLN A 19 -2.92 8.86 10.23
N VAL A 20 -2.49 7.74 10.81
CA VAL A 20 -2.94 7.29 12.14
C VAL A 20 -2.66 8.38 13.19
N SER A 21 -1.44 8.93 13.20
CA SER A 21 -1.03 9.97 14.16
C SER A 21 -1.80 11.28 14.03
N LEU A 22 -2.31 11.61 12.84
CA LEU A 22 -3.18 12.78 12.66
C LEU A 22 -4.55 12.60 13.32
N HIS A 23 -4.99 11.36 13.51
CA HIS A 23 -6.34 10.99 13.95
C HIS A 23 -6.39 10.34 15.33
N VAL A 24 -5.24 10.18 16.01
CA VAL A 24 -5.16 9.62 17.36
C VAL A 24 -5.51 10.64 18.44
N ILE A 25 -5.41 11.93 18.13
CA ILE A 25 -5.62 13.01 19.11
C ILE A 25 -7.12 13.17 19.36
N PRO A 26 -7.59 13.17 20.63
CA PRO A 26 -8.98 13.43 20.94
C PRO A 26 -9.39 14.80 20.41
N ARG A 27 -10.51 14.88 19.66
CA ARG A 27 -11.09 16.07 18.98
C ARG A 27 -10.70 16.27 17.51
N THR A 28 -9.93 15.39 16.88
CA THR A 28 -9.78 15.39 15.42
C THR A 28 -10.89 14.57 14.76
N PRO A 29 -11.64 15.10 13.77
CA PRO A 29 -12.63 14.33 13.02
C PRO A 29 -11.96 13.16 12.31
N HIS A 30 -12.65 12.03 12.17
CA HIS A 30 -12.11 10.91 11.39
C HIS A 30 -12.39 11.07 9.91
N TYR A 31 -11.41 10.69 9.07
CA TYR A 31 -11.57 10.66 7.63
C TYR A 31 -11.96 9.28 7.09
N GLY A 32 -12.98 9.26 6.23
CA GLY A 32 -13.50 8.06 5.56
C GLY A 32 -14.35 7.14 6.44
N ALA A 33 -15.13 6.28 5.79
CA ALA A 33 -15.95 5.29 6.50
C ALA A 33 -15.08 4.18 7.11
N PRO A 34 -15.38 3.71 8.34
CA PRO A 34 -14.68 2.58 8.94
C PRO A 34 -15.08 1.26 8.27
N PHE A 35 -14.10 0.37 8.12
CA PHE A 35 -14.31 -1.02 7.71
C PHE A 35 -14.04 -1.92 8.92
N LEU A 36 -15.00 -2.76 9.30
CA LEU A 36 -14.93 -3.61 10.50
C LEU A 36 -14.59 -2.83 11.78
N GLY A 37 -15.10 -1.60 11.91
CA GLY A 37 -14.91 -0.77 13.10
C GLY A 37 -13.60 0.04 13.17
N ILE A 38 -12.70 -0.08 12.19
CA ILE A 38 -11.47 0.74 12.10
C ILE A 38 -11.32 1.39 10.72
N HIS A 39 -10.66 2.55 10.66
CA HIS A 39 -10.51 3.30 9.41
C HIS A 39 -9.44 2.72 8.48
N PHE A 40 -9.55 2.99 7.18
CA PHE A 40 -8.65 2.45 6.15
C PHE A 40 -7.17 2.81 6.36
N TYR A 41 -6.84 3.98 6.91
CA TYR A 41 -5.46 4.33 7.24
C TYR A 41 -4.86 3.43 8.34
N THR A 42 -5.70 2.92 9.25
CA THR A 42 -5.28 1.97 10.29
C THR A 42 -5.11 0.57 9.69
N TRP A 43 -6.05 0.15 8.83
CA TRP A 43 -5.91 -1.09 8.05
C TRP A 43 -4.63 -1.10 7.22
N ALA A 44 -4.29 0.01 6.55
CA ALA A 44 -3.06 0.14 5.78
C ALA A 44 -1.82 -0.06 6.66
N PHE A 45 -1.81 0.51 7.86
CA PHE A 45 -0.70 0.30 8.79
C PHE A 45 -0.56 -1.17 9.20
N ILE A 46 -1.69 -1.83 9.54
CA ILE A 46 -1.70 -3.25 9.91
C ILE A 46 -1.20 -4.13 8.76
N THR A 47 -1.65 -3.89 7.53
CA THR A 47 -1.23 -4.70 6.38
C THR A 47 0.26 -4.54 6.08
N PHE A 48 0.81 -3.32 6.16
CA PHE A 48 2.25 -3.13 6.02
C PHE A 48 3.05 -3.80 7.14
N ALA A 49 2.57 -3.76 8.39
CA ALA A 49 3.22 -4.46 9.51
C ALA A 49 3.25 -5.98 9.29
N VAL A 50 2.16 -6.56 8.80
CA VAL A 50 2.09 -8.00 8.44
C VAL A 50 3.05 -8.34 7.30
N ILE A 51 3.16 -7.49 6.27
CA ILE A 51 4.09 -7.69 5.16
C ILE A 51 5.54 -7.65 5.67
N ILE A 52 5.90 -6.68 6.53
CA ILE A 52 7.24 -6.59 7.12
C ILE A 52 7.55 -7.85 7.95
N ALA A 53 6.63 -8.28 8.82
CA ALA A 53 6.81 -9.47 9.63
C ALA A 53 6.95 -10.73 8.76
N GLY A 54 6.07 -10.92 7.77
CA GLY A 54 6.11 -12.07 6.87
C GLY A 54 7.38 -12.11 6.03
N THR A 55 7.84 -10.96 5.52
CA THR A 55 9.10 -10.87 4.75
C THR A 55 10.32 -11.13 5.63
N ALA A 56 10.34 -10.63 6.87
CA ALA A 56 11.40 -10.91 7.84
C ALA A 56 11.46 -12.41 8.19
N ILE A 57 10.31 -13.06 8.41
CA ILE A 57 10.22 -14.50 8.64
C ILE A 57 10.74 -15.28 7.44
N MET A 58 10.33 -14.93 6.21
CA MET A 58 10.83 -15.58 5.00
C MET A 58 12.34 -15.42 4.83
N MET A 59 12.92 -14.29 5.24
CA MET A 59 14.36 -14.06 5.26
C MET A 59 15.10 -14.81 6.38
N ALA A 60 14.40 -15.37 7.38
CA ALA A 60 15.04 -16.22 8.38
C ALA A 60 15.34 -17.63 7.84
N PHE A 61 14.72 -18.03 6.73
CA PHE A 61 14.92 -19.34 6.12
C PHE A 61 16.00 -19.31 5.03
N SER A 62 16.84 -20.35 4.99
CA SER A 62 17.92 -20.52 4.00
C SER A 62 17.40 -20.81 2.58
N ALA A 63 16.13 -21.20 2.43
CA ALA A 63 15.47 -21.45 1.14
C ALA A 63 15.46 -20.21 0.21
N GLN A 64 15.68 -19.01 0.75
CA GLN A 64 15.75 -17.78 -0.05
C GLN A 64 16.94 -17.73 -1.03
N TYR A 65 17.98 -18.54 -0.82
CA TYR A 65 19.18 -18.58 -1.66
C TYR A 65 19.06 -19.57 -2.82
N GLU A 66 17.95 -20.31 -2.89
CA GLU A 66 17.70 -21.23 -3.98
C GLU A 66 17.43 -20.46 -5.29
N LYS A 67 17.93 -20.98 -6.42
CA LYS A 67 17.77 -20.29 -7.71
C LYS A 67 16.31 -20.32 -8.13
N ILE A 68 15.59 -19.24 -7.85
CA ILE A 68 14.22 -19.03 -8.32
C ILE A 68 14.24 -19.01 -9.86
N LYS A 69 13.53 -19.94 -10.49
CA LYS A 69 13.33 -19.91 -11.95
C LYS A 69 12.41 -18.75 -12.29
N TYR A 70 12.91 -17.81 -13.08
CA TYR A 70 12.09 -16.75 -13.67
C TYR A 70 11.07 -17.39 -14.62
N VAL A 71 9.78 -17.17 -14.35
CA VAL A 71 8.70 -17.61 -15.24
C VAL A 71 8.20 -16.38 -16.01
N PRO A 72 8.41 -16.32 -17.34
CA PRO A 72 8.01 -15.15 -18.13
C PRO A 72 6.48 -15.01 -18.14
N PHE A 73 6.01 -13.76 -18.30
CA PHE A 73 4.58 -13.45 -18.28
C PHE A 73 3.75 -14.29 -19.28
N SER A 74 4.32 -14.62 -20.45
CA SER A 74 3.67 -15.46 -21.46
C SER A 74 3.31 -16.86 -20.95
N MET A 75 4.14 -17.42 -20.06
CA MET A 75 4.00 -18.78 -19.49
C MET A 75 3.19 -18.81 -18.19
N GLN A 76 2.71 -17.66 -17.70
CA GLN A 76 1.85 -17.59 -16.52
C GLN A 76 0.44 -18.12 -16.83
N THR A 77 -0.22 -18.69 -15.82
CA THR A 77 -1.62 -19.12 -15.93
C THR A 77 -2.55 -17.93 -16.19
N GLY A 78 -3.72 -18.17 -16.80
CA GLY A 78 -4.68 -17.10 -17.10
C GLY A 78 -5.07 -16.28 -15.86
N ILE A 79 -5.25 -16.95 -14.72
CA ILE A 79 -5.58 -16.31 -13.43
C ILE A 79 -4.42 -15.41 -12.96
N ALA A 80 -3.17 -15.88 -13.03
CA ALA A 80 -2.00 -15.09 -12.64
C ALA A 80 -1.86 -13.83 -13.52
N LYS A 81 -2.10 -13.96 -14.84
CA LYS A 81 -2.10 -12.81 -15.76
C LYS A 81 -3.15 -11.77 -15.37
N ILE A 82 -4.38 -12.22 -15.11
CA ILE A 82 -5.48 -11.33 -14.68
C ILE A 82 -5.12 -10.63 -13.36
N ALA A 83 -4.59 -11.37 -12.38
CA ALA A 83 -4.20 -10.81 -11.09
C ALA A 83 -3.11 -9.73 -11.24
N ILE A 84 -2.08 -9.99 -12.05
CA ILE A 84 -1.01 -9.03 -12.33
C ILE A 84 -1.57 -7.77 -12.99
N ILE A 85 -2.39 -7.91 -14.02
CA ILE A 85 -3.01 -6.78 -14.73
C ILE A 85 -3.91 -5.99 -13.77
N ALA A 86 -4.75 -6.67 -12.98
CA ALA A 86 -5.65 -6.03 -12.03
C ALA A 86 -4.88 -5.21 -10.98
N VAL A 87 -3.80 -5.76 -10.41
CA VAL A 87 -2.96 -5.04 -9.43
C VAL A 87 -2.33 -3.79 -10.07
N ILE A 88 -1.81 -3.89 -11.30
CA ILE A 88 -1.24 -2.76 -12.02
C ILE A 88 -2.31 -1.67 -12.24
N LEU A 89 -3.48 -2.05 -12.74
CA LEU A 89 -4.57 -1.11 -13.02
C LEU A 89 -5.08 -0.44 -11.75
N ILE A 90 -5.35 -1.21 -10.69
CA ILE A 90 -5.83 -0.66 -9.41
C ILE A 90 -4.79 0.29 -8.82
N THR A 91 -3.51 -0.08 -8.84
CA THR A 91 -2.43 0.76 -8.30
C THR A 91 -2.28 2.05 -9.13
N ALA A 92 -2.32 1.94 -10.46
CA ALA A 92 -2.26 3.10 -11.35
C ALA A 92 -3.45 4.03 -11.14
N SER A 93 -4.67 3.49 -11.02
CA SER A 93 -5.87 4.28 -10.72
C SER A 93 -5.78 4.99 -9.37
N ASN A 94 -5.29 4.32 -8.32
CA ASN A 94 -5.08 4.95 -7.01
C ASN A 94 -4.04 6.07 -7.09
N MET A 95 -2.95 5.86 -7.84
CA MET A 95 -1.93 6.90 -8.06
C MET A 95 -2.49 8.10 -8.83
N LEU A 96 -3.27 7.87 -9.89
CA LEU A 96 -3.93 8.93 -10.66
C LEU A 96 -4.93 9.70 -9.80
N ASN A 97 -5.72 9.01 -8.96
CA ASN A 97 -6.66 9.66 -8.05
C ASN A 97 -5.93 10.52 -7.02
N ALA A 98 -4.89 9.98 -6.38
CA ALA A 98 -4.09 10.73 -5.42
C ALA A 98 -3.42 11.96 -6.07
N PHE A 99 -2.97 11.84 -7.33
CA PHE A 99 -2.42 12.96 -8.08
C PHE A 99 -3.48 13.99 -8.49
N ALA A 100 -4.66 13.56 -8.91
CA ALA A 100 -5.78 14.46 -9.22
C ALA A 100 -6.26 15.22 -7.97
N GLU A 101 -6.17 14.59 -6.80
CA GLU A 101 -6.58 15.14 -5.53
C GLU A 101 -5.57 16.15 -4.98
N CYS A 102 -4.28 15.79 -4.97
CA CYS A 102 -3.24 16.55 -4.26
C CYS A 102 -2.22 17.26 -5.16
N GLY A 103 -2.20 16.95 -6.45
CA GLY A 103 -1.19 17.42 -7.39
C GLY A 103 0.23 16.96 -7.00
N PRO A 104 1.28 17.70 -7.40
CA PRO A 104 2.67 17.39 -7.08
C PRO A 104 3.07 17.72 -5.62
N TYR A 105 2.13 18.23 -4.81
CA TYR A 105 2.38 18.69 -3.45
C TYR A 105 1.90 17.67 -2.41
N LYS A 106 2.21 17.95 -1.14
CA LYS A 106 1.76 17.13 -0.01
C LYS A 106 0.23 17.21 0.12
N CYS A 107 -0.44 16.05 0.09
CA CYS A 107 -1.87 15.95 0.39
C CYS A 107 -2.20 16.54 1.76
N SER A 108 -3.37 17.20 1.85
CA SER A 108 -4.02 17.47 3.13
C SER A 108 -4.26 16.16 3.89
N GLY A 109 -4.43 16.24 5.22
CA GLY A 109 -4.85 15.07 6.02
C GLY A 109 -6.17 14.53 5.50
N ASP A 110 -7.11 15.45 5.27
CA ASP A 110 -8.50 15.18 4.89
C ASP A 110 -8.85 16.03 3.65
N PRO A 111 -8.55 15.54 2.43
CA PRO A 111 -8.93 16.22 1.21
C PRO A 111 -10.45 16.15 0.99
N VAL A 112 -11.05 17.28 0.61
CA VAL A 112 -12.49 17.40 0.29
C VAL A 112 -12.74 17.93 -1.13
N SER A 113 -11.68 18.26 -1.86
CA SER A 113 -11.72 18.81 -3.21
C SER A 113 -10.55 18.27 -4.03
N TYR A 114 -10.75 18.11 -5.33
CA TYR A 114 -9.71 17.70 -6.26
C TYR A 114 -8.99 18.92 -6.79
N TRP A 115 -7.67 18.99 -6.64
CA TRP A 115 -6.85 20.05 -7.24
C TRP A 115 -7.05 20.17 -8.76
N LEU A 116 -7.22 19.03 -9.46
CA LEU A 116 -7.40 19.02 -10.92
C LEU A 116 -8.74 19.60 -11.39
N PHE A 117 -9.77 19.60 -10.53
CA PHE A 117 -11.13 20.04 -10.85
C PHE A 117 -11.56 21.28 -10.05
N SER A 118 -10.64 21.92 -9.31
CA SER A 118 -10.89 23.14 -8.53
C SER A 118 -10.59 24.40 -9.32
#